data_AF-A0A388Q3A0-F1
#
_entry.id   AF-A0A388Q3A0-F1
#
_cell.length_a   1.000
_cell.length_b   1.000
_cell.length_c   1.000
_cell.angle_alpha   90.00
_cell.angle_beta   90.00
_cell.angle_gamma   90.00
#
_symmetry.space_group_name_H-M   'P 1'
#
loop_
_entity.id
_entity.type
_entity.pdbx_description
1 polymer ?
#
loop_
_entity_poly.entity_id
_entity_poly.type
_entity_poly.pdbx_seq_one_letter_code
_entity_poly.pdbx_strand_id
1 'polypeptide(L)'
;MEIRAPFNLNKWIEENRHLLKPPIGNKNLYPEGSDYIVMVVAGPNARKDYHFNETEELFYQIEGNIAIRTQQNGQMVEVKMGPGDMFLLPANTPHSPGRSEGSIGW
;
A
#
# COMPACT_ATOMS: atom_id res chain seq x y z
N MET A 1 0.46 23.99 -7.53
CA MET A 1 1.63 23.26 -6.99
C MET A 1 2.81 23.57 -7.89
N GLU A 2 3.99 23.86 -7.34
CA GLU A 2 5.20 24.02 -8.16
C GLU A 2 5.62 22.65 -8.73
N ILE A 3 6.12 22.65 -9.97
CA ILE A 3 6.61 21.43 -10.60
C ILE A 3 7.92 21.03 -9.90
N ARG A 4 7.92 19.88 -9.21
CA ARG A 4 9.11 19.32 -8.56
C ARG A 4 9.86 18.39 -9.52
N ALA A 5 11.17 18.27 -9.32
CA ALA A 5 11.96 17.26 -10.03
C ALA A 5 11.54 15.84 -9.59
N PRO A 6 11.60 14.85 -10.49
CA PRO A 6 11.38 13.47 -10.11
C PRO A 6 12.47 12.99 -9.13
N PHE A 7 12.15 11.98 -8.32
CA PHE A 7 13.12 11.31 -7.45
C PHE A 7 13.11 9.80 -7.69
N ASN A 8 14.20 9.13 -7.28
CA ASN A 8 14.28 7.68 -7.36
C ASN A 8 13.62 7.05 -6.12
N LEU A 9 12.53 6.32 -6.32
CA LEU A 9 11.75 5.72 -5.22
C LEU A 9 12.58 4.70 -4.41
N ASN A 10 13.38 3.86 -5.07
CA ASN A 10 14.19 2.85 -4.37
C ASN A 10 15.22 3.50 -3.45
N LYS A 11 15.87 4.56 -3.91
CA LYS A 11 16.79 5.35 -3.09
C LYS A 11 16.08 6.00 -1.90
N TRP A 12 14.91 6.59 -2.14
CA TRP A 12 14.10 7.17 -1.06
C TRP A 12 13.71 6.11 -0.02
N ILE A 13 13.29 4.91 -0.45
CA ILE A 13 12.96 3.81 0.46
C ILE A 13 14.17 3.45 1.31
N GLU A 14 15.34 3.27 0.71
CA GLU A 14 16.58 2.94 1.43
C GLU A 14 16.92 3.97 2.52
N GLU A 15 16.87 5.26 2.17
CA GLU A 15 17.15 6.36 3.09
C GLU A 15 16.09 6.48 4.20
N ASN A 16 14.86 6.05 3.93
CA ASN A 16 13.70 6.23 4.83
C ASN A 16 13.19 4.93 5.46
N ARG A 17 13.90 3.79 5.33
CA ARG A 17 13.49 2.50 5.93
C ARG A 17 13.17 2.61 7.42
N HIS A 18 13.87 3.49 8.12
CA HIS A 18 13.67 3.76 9.54
C HIS A 18 12.28 4.35 9.88
N LEU A 19 11.58 4.97 8.92
CA LEU A 19 10.20 5.45 9.05
C LEU A 19 9.17 4.36 8.72
N LEU A 20 9.58 3.36 7.93
CA LEU A 20 8.75 2.29 7.40
C LEU A 20 8.70 1.07 8.33
N LYS A 21 8.49 1.33 9.62
CA LYS A 21 8.40 0.30 10.66
C LYS A 21 7.30 0.66 11.67
N PRO A 22 6.82 -0.30 12.48
CA PRO A 22 5.84 -0.02 13.53
C PRO A 22 6.28 1.13 14.46
N PRO A 23 5.35 1.95 14.97
CA PRO A 23 3.89 1.76 14.94
C PRO A 23 3.16 2.36 13.73
N ILE A 24 3.80 3.21 12.92
CA ILE A 24 3.12 3.91 11.80
C ILE A 24 3.22 3.08 10.51
N GLY A 25 4.42 2.65 10.15
CA GLY A 25 4.66 1.73 9.02
C GLY A 25 4.24 2.26 7.64
N ASN A 26 3.85 3.53 7.49
CA ASN A 26 3.48 4.12 6.21
C ASN A 26 3.88 5.59 6.09
N LYS A 27 3.97 6.09 4.85
CA LYS A 27 4.31 7.48 4.55
C LYS A 27 3.67 7.96 3.25
N ASN A 28 3.00 9.11 3.28
CA ASN A 28 2.55 9.80 2.08
C ASN A 28 3.76 10.48 1.41
N LEU A 29 4.00 10.17 0.14
CA LEU A 29 5.09 10.73 -0.67
C LEU A 29 4.77 12.16 -1.17
N TYR A 30 3.48 12.49 -1.33
CA TYR A 30 3.00 13.77 -1.83
C TYR A 30 1.83 14.28 -0.95
N PRO A 31 2.10 14.71 0.29
CA PRO A 31 1.05 15.18 1.21
C PRO A 31 0.30 16.43 0.70
N GLU A 32 0.89 17.18 -0.23
CA GLU A 32 0.25 18.30 -0.92
C GLU A 32 -0.68 17.88 -2.07
N GLY A 33 -0.70 16.61 -2.46
CA GLY A 33 -1.54 16.08 -3.53
C GLY A 33 -3.03 16.21 -3.22
N SER A 34 -3.81 16.69 -4.17
CA SER A 34 -5.28 16.80 -4.04
C SER A 34 -6.02 15.61 -4.64
N ASP A 35 -5.48 15.03 -5.71
CA ASP A 35 -6.21 14.04 -6.53
C ASP A 35 -5.71 12.62 -6.30
N TYR A 36 -4.42 12.47 -6.00
CA TYR A 36 -3.77 11.19 -5.74
C TYR A 36 -3.15 11.17 -4.35
N ILE A 37 -3.42 10.09 -3.62
CA ILE A 37 -2.75 9.77 -2.36
C ILE A 37 -1.74 8.67 -2.66
N VAL A 38 -0.45 9.00 -2.68
CA VAL A 38 0.62 8.04 -2.97
C VAL A 38 1.32 7.67 -1.68
N MET A 39 1.07 6.46 -1.19
CA MET A 39 1.53 6.00 0.13
C MET A 39 2.54 4.88 -0.03
N VAL A 40 3.72 4.97 0.59
CA VAL A 40 4.54 3.78 0.82
C VAL A 40 4.11 3.14 2.12
N VAL A 41 3.85 1.84 2.13
CA VAL A 41 3.38 1.08 3.28
C VAL A 41 4.23 -0.17 3.46
N ALA A 42 4.71 -0.36 4.68
CA ALA A 42 5.55 -1.47 5.09
C ALA A 42 4.90 -2.35 6.17
N GLY A 43 5.42 -3.57 6.29
CA GLY A 43 5.06 -4.49 7.36
C GLY A 43 6.15 -4.64 8.44
N PRO A 44 5.86 -5.39 9.52
CA PRO A 44 4.66 -6.19 9.69
C PRO A 44 3.46 -5.31 10.10
N ASN A 45 2.32 -5.56 9.48
CA ASN A 45 1.05 -4.99 9.91
C ASN A 45 -0.08 -5.97 9.65
N ALA A 46 -0.77 -6.35 10.73
CA ALA A 46 -1.95 -7.18 10.68
C ALA A 46 -3.11 -6.43 11.31
N ARG A 47 -4.14 -6.20 10.52
CA ARG A 47 -5.35 -5.51 10.93
C ARG A 47 -6.57 -6.40 10.77
N LYS A 48 -7.64 -6.10 11.50
CA LYS A 48 -8.92 -6.83 11.43
C LYS A 48 -10.02 -6.03 10.74
N ASP A 49 -9.87 -4.72 10.65
CA ASP A 49 -10.83 -3.85 10.00
C ASP A 49 -10.68 -3.92 8.48
N TYR A 50 -11.81 -3.69 7.81
CA TYR A 50 -11.89 -3.56 6.36
C TYR A 50 -12.00 -2.09 6.00
N HIS A 51 -11.20 -1.67 5.04
CA HIS A 51 -11.32 -0.41 4.33
C HIS A 51 -12.45 -0.49 3.32
N PHE A 52 -13.09 0.65 3.11
CA PHE A 52 -14.09 0.85 2.08
C PHE A 52 -13.86 2.23 1.48
N ASN A 53 -13.30 2.27 0.29
CA ASN A 53 -13.05 3.50 -0.44
C ASN A 53 -13.96 3.56 -1.68
N GLU A 54 -14.48 4.76 -1.94
CA GLU A 54 -15.37 5.03 -3.08
C GLU A 54 -14.61 5.14 -4.41
N THR A 55 -13.28 5.17 -4.34
CA THR A 55 -12.35 5.21 -5.47
C THR A 55 -11.57 3.91 -5.57
N GLU A 56 -10.97 3.67 -6.73
CA GLU A 56 -10.04 2.56 -6.93
C GLU A 56 -8.76 2.76 -6.09
N GLU A 57 -8.10 1.65 -5.76
CA GLU A 57 -6.79 1.64 -5.12
C GLU A 57 -5.80 0.82 -5.93
N LEU A 58 -4.70 1.44 -6.33
CA LEU A 58 -3.61 0.77 -7.03
C LEU A 58 -2.58 0.30 -6.01
N PHE A 59 -2.24 -0.98 -6.06
CA PHE A 59 -1.19 -1.61 -5.27
C PHE A 59 -0.03 -2.01 -6.18
N TYR A 60 1.19 -1.70 -5.76
CA TYR A 60 2.41 -2.23 -6.35
C TYR A 60 3.37 -2.70 -5.26
N GLN A 61 3.71 -3.98 -5.28
CA GLN A 61 4.52 -4.60 -4.24
C GLN A 61 6.00 -4.59 -4.64
N ILE A 62 6.86 -3.97 -3.84
CA ILE A 62 8.29 -3.79 -4.16
C ILE A 62 9.14 -4.88 -3.49
N GLU A 63 8.94 -5.11 -2.20
CA GLU A 63 9.69 -6.08 -1.39
C GLU A 63 8.75 -6.94 -0.54
N GLY A 64 9.09 -8.21 -0.30
CA GLY A 64 8.28 -9.10 0.54
C GLY A 64 6.90 -9.45 -0.04
N ASN A 65 6.06 -10.08 0.78
CA ASN A 65 4.77 -10.61 0.36
C ASN A 65 3.63 -10.02 1.18
N ILE A 66 2.48 -9.82 0.55
CA ILE A 66 1.27 -9.33 1.20
C ILE A 66 0.06 -10.17 0.79
N ALA A 67 -0.99 -10.05 1.59
CA ALA A 67 -2.28 -10.65 1.31
C ALA A 67 -3.38 -9.62 1.55
N ILE A 68 -4.17 -9.31 0.52
CA ILE A 68 -5.30 -8.40 0.61
C ILE A 68 -6.56 -9.25 0.68
N ARG A 69 -7.21 -9.28 1.85
CA ARG A 69 -8.51 -9.95 2.01
C ARG A 69 -9.59 -9.04 1.47
N THR A 70 -10.41 -9.53 0.57
CA THR A 70 -11.51 -8.79 -0.07
C THR A 70 -12.83 -9.51 0.19
N GLN A 71 -13.94 -8.77 0.14
CA GLN A 71 -15.28 -9.36 0.14
C GLN A 71 -15.80 -9.43 -1.30
N GLN A 72 -15.98 -10.64 -1.81
CA GLN A 72 -16.46 -10.89 -3.18
C GLN A 72 -17.69 -11.80 -3.12
N ASN A 73 -18.83 -11.34 -3.63
CA ASN A 73 -20.09 -12.10 -3.63
C ASN A 73 -20.46 -12.68 -2.24
N GLY A 74 -20.21 -11.92 -1.17
CA GLY A 74 -20.48 -12.33 0.21
C GLY A 74 -19.47 -13.33 0.81
N GLN A 75 -18.36 -13.62 0.12
CA GLN A 75 -17.29 -14.48 0.61
C GLN A 75 -15.97 -13.71 0.75
N MET A 76 -15.18 -14.09 1.75
CA MET A 76 -13.83 -13.57 1.91
C MET A 76 -12.89 -14.27 0.93
N VAL A 77 -12.26 -13.48 0.06
CA VAL A 77 -11.27 -13.94 -0.92
C VAL A 77 -9.95 -13.23 -0.68
N GLU A 78 -8.86 -13.99 -0.61
CA GLU A 78 -7.51 -13.46 -0.40
C GLU A 78 -6.76 -13.30 -1.73
N VAL A 79 -6.36 -12.06 -2.03
CA VAL A 79 -5.48 -11.73 -3.15
C VAL A 79 -4.05 -11.67 -2.62
N LYS A 80 -3.20 -12.61 -3.07
CA LYS A 80 -1.79 -12.66 -2.67
C LYS A 80 -0.95 -11.88 -3.67
N MET A 81 0.03 -11.12 -3.16
CA MET A 81 0.96 -10.36 -3.99
C MET A 81 2.38 -10.54 -3.46
N GLY A 82 3.33 -10.72 -4.38
CA GLY A 82 4.77 -10.75 -4.14
C GLY A 82 5.50 -9.61 -4.85
N PRO A 83 6.84 -9.55 -4.75
CA PRO A 83 7.63 -8.47 -5.37
C PRO A 83 7.43 -8.40 -6.89
N GLY A 84 7.12 -7.20 -7.39
CA GLY A 84 6.84 -6.91 -8.79
C GLY A 84 5.36 -7.01 -9.19
N ASP A 85 4.50 -7.56 -8.33
CA ASP A 85 3.07 -7.66 -8.61
C ASP A 85 2.39 -6.29 -8.53
N MET A 86 1.50 -6.04 -9.50
CA MET A 86 0.62 -4.88 -9.55
C MET A 86 -0.84 -5.32 -9.52
N PHE A 87 -1.66 -4.64 -8.73
CA PHE A 87 -3.07 -4.97 -8.58
C PHE A 87 -3.89 -3.69 -8.45
N LEU A 88 -4.88 -3.51 -9.33
CA LEU A 88 -5.86 -2.45 -9.21
C LEU A 88 -7.10 -3.02 -8.52
N LEU A 89 -7.39 -2.56 -7.30
CA LEU A 89 -8.59 -2.90 -6.58
C LEU A 89 -9.73 -1.97 -6.99
N PRO A 90 -10.88 -2.50 -7.45
CA PRO A 90 -12.02 -1.68 -7.81
C PRO A 90 -12.60 -0.90 -6.63
N ALA A 91 -13.12 0.29 -6.93
CA ALA A 91 -13.89 1.10 -6.00
C ALA A 91 -15.01 0.31 -5.30
N ASN A 92 -15.35 0.74 -4.09
CA ASN A 92 -16.42 0.16 -3.27
C ASN A 92 -16.22 -1.32 -2.93
N THR A 93 -14.97 -1.83 -2.99
CA THR A 93 -14.65 -3.20 -2.56
C THR A 93 -14.17 -3.19 -1.12
N PRO A 94 -14.89 -3.78 -0.16
CA PRO A 94 -14.38 -3.92 1.20
C PRO A 94 -13.10 -4.76 1.20
N HIS A 95 -12.00 -4.23 1.74
CA HIS A 95 -10.71 -4.92 1.73
C HIS A 95 -9.87 -4.71 3.00
N SER A 96 -9.01 -5.66 3.34
CA SER A 96 -8.15 -5.62 4.53
C SER A 96 -6.74 -6.10 4.18
N PRO A 97 -5.79 -5.17 3.97
CA PRO A 97 -4.41 -5.52 3.65
C PRO A 97 -3.67 -6.08 4.88
N GLY A 98 -3.10 -7.28 4.73
CA GLY A 98 -2.14 -7.87 5.66
C GLY A 98 -0.74 -7.84 5.07
N ARG A 99 0.23 -7.31 5.82
CA ARG A 99 1.61 -7.11 5.37
C ARG A 99 2.59 -7.92 6.21
N SER A 100 3.41 -8.74 5.57
CA SER A 100 4.45 -9.52 6.25
C SER A 100 5.57 -8.62 6.76
N GLU A 101 6.35 -9.10 7.73
CA GLU A 101 7.60 -8.43 8.14
C GLU A 101 8.52 -8.21 6.93
N GLY A 102 9.15 -7.03 6.87
CA GLY A 102 10.06 -6.65 5.79
C GLY A 102 9.39 -6.38 4.44
N SER A 103 8.06 -6.46 4.34
CA SER A 103 7.37 -6.10 3.09
C SER A 103 7.32 -4.58 2.89
N ILE A 104 7.46 -4.12 1.65
CA ILE A 104 7.30 -2.72 1.24
C ILE A 104 6.56 -2.68 -0.09
N GLY A 105 5.53 -1.85 -0.17
CA GLY A 105 4.82 -1.55 -1.41
C GLY A 105 4.18 -0.18 -1.33
N TRP A 106 3.51 0.24 -2.39
CA TRP A 106 2.68 1.44 -2.39
C TRP A 106 1.30 1.17 -2.96
#